data_AF-A0A9E0I301-F1
#
_entry.id   AF-A0A9E0I301-F1
#
_cell.length_a   1.000
_cell.length_b   1.000
_cell.length_c   1.000
_cell.angle_alpha   90.00
_cell.angle_beta   90.00
_cell.angle_gamma   90.00
#
_symmetry.space_group_name_H-M   'P 1'
#
loop_
_entity.id
_entity.type
_entity.pdbx_description
1 polymer ?
#
loop_
_entity_poly.entity_id
_entity_poly.type
_entity_poly.pdbx_seq_one_letter_code
_entity_poly.pdbx_strand_id
1 'polypeptide(L)'
;MRPPLQAARDQLPSVLGRQPGISAPDLAAQLGVSVPTLHRLLQEQAAHIVSAGKARRTRYALRRPLRGDLHDLPLYEVSHEGRIEQIGTLSALHPQGSCLHLSLPPGHQAWPLPDEARDGWCDGLPYPLYDMRPQGYMGRQFARAEHQQL
;
A
#
# COMPACT_ATOMS: atom_id res chain seq x y z
N MET A 1 19.28 -11.10 -30.76
CA MET A 1 18.57 -9.96 -30.13
C MET A 1 17.28 -10.48 -29.50
N ARG A 2 16.97 -10.14 -28.24
CA ARG A 2 15.65 -10.44 -27.66
C ARG A 2 14.61 -9.50 -28.28
N PRO A 3 13.36 -9.94 -28.55
CA PRO A 3 12.32 -9.05 -29.02
C PRO A 3 12.04 -7.97 -27.95
N PRO A 4 11.74 -6.72 -28.36
CA PRO A 4 11.64 -5.57 -27.45
C PRO A 4 10.62 -5.79 -26.32
N LEU A 5 9.53 -6.49 -26.61
CA LEU A 5 8.51 -6.84 -25.62
C LEU A 5 9.01 -7.80 -24.54
N GLN A 6 9.85 -8.78 -24.89
CA GLN A 6 10.41 -9.71 -23.92
C GLN A 6 11.39 -9.01 -23.00
N ALA A 7 12.22 -8.11 -23.54
CA ALA A 7 13.12 -7.31 -22.72
C ALA A 7 12.36 -6.43 -21.72
N ALA A 8 11.28 -5.76 -22.15
CA ALA A 8 10.43 -4.97 -21.27
C ALA A 8 9.76 -5.82 -20.18
N ARG A 9 9.28 -7.03 -20.53
CA ARG A 9 8.71 -7.99 -19.59
C ARG A 9 9.69 -8.41 -18.50
N ASP A 10 10.92 -8.73 -18.90
CA ASP A 10 11.99 -9.16 -17.99
C ASP A 10 12.47 -8.00 -17.08
N GLN A 11 12.43 -6.76 -17.58
CA GLN A 11 12.89 -5.57 -16.85
C GLN A 11 11.84 -5.00 -15.88
N LEU A 12 10.55 -5.23 -16.13
CA LEU A 12 9.45 -4.65 -15.35
C LEU A 12 9.60 -4.85 -13.82
N PRO A 13 9.90 -6.07 -13.30
CA PRO A 13 10.10 -6.25 -11.86
C PRO A 13 11.31 -5.47 -11.34
N SER A 14 12.40 -5.39 -12.11
CA SER A 14 13.60 -4.67 -11.69
C SER A 14 13.37 -3.16 -11.61
N VAL A 15 12.55 -2.58 -12.49
CA VAL A 15 12.21 -1.15 -12.46
C VAL A 15 11.30 -0.87 -11.28
N LEU A 16 10.21 -1.63 -11.14
CA LEU A 16 9.25 -1.49 -10.04
C LEU A 16 9.88 -1.74 -8.66
N GLY A 17 10.84 -2.66 -8.57
CA GLY A 17 11.54 -2.96 -7.32
C GLY A 17 12.52 -1.87 -6.85
N ARG A 18 12.86 -0.92 -7.72
CA ARG A 18 13.73 0.24 -7.41
C ARG A 18 12.95 1.53 -7.23
N GLN A 19 11.77 1.63 -7.86
CA GLN A 19 10.94 2.84 -7.89
C GLN A 19 9.48 2.49 -7.56
N PRO A 20 9.16 2.24 -6.28
CA PRO A 20 7.77 2.08 -5.87
C PRO A 20 7.00 3.38 -6.10
N GLY A 21 5.73 3.28 -6.47
CA GLY A 21 4.88 4.46 -6.65
C GLY A 21 5.08 5.16 -7.99
N ILE A 22 5.56 4.47 -9.04
CA ILE A 22 5.74 5.03 -10.38
C ILE A 22 4.42 5.09 -11.17
N SER A 23 4.23 6.10 -12.02
CA SER A 23 3.04 6.23 -12.87
C SER A 23 3.13 5.34 -14.11
N ALA A 24 1.99 4.99 -14.72
CA ALA A 24 2.00 4.20 -15.98
C ALA A 24 2.76 4.90 -17.13
N PRO A 25 2.56 6.21 -17.41
CA PRO A 25 3.34 6.91 -18.43
C PRO A 25 4.85 6.85 -18.19
N ASP A 26 5.29 7.10 -16.96
CA ASP A 26 6.73 7.12 -16.63
C ASP A 26 7.33 5.72 -16.73
N LEU A 27 6.61 4.70 -16.24
CA LEU A 27 7.02 3.31 -16.33
C LEU A 27 7.10 2.82 -17.79
N ALA A 28 6.15 3.22 -18.63
CA ALA A 28 6.13 2.89 -20.04
C ALA A 28 7.33 3.53 -20.77
N ALA A 29 7.62 4.79 -20.47
CA ALA A 29 8.78 5.51 -21.01
C ALA A 29 10.10 4.84 -20.61
N GLN A 30 10.27 4.44 -19.33
CA GLN A 30 11.48 3.76 -18.86
C GLN A 30 11.67 2.38 -19.52
N LEU A 31 10.58 1.66 -19.79
CA LEU A 31 10.62 0.36 -20.45
C LEU A 31 10.67 0.44 -21.98
N GLY A 32 10.57 1.64 -22.56
CA GLY A 32 10.58 1.85 -24.01
C GLY A 32 9.36 1.26 -24.72
N VAL A 33 8.21 1.20 -24.06
CA VAL A 33 6.96 0.63 -24.60
C VAL A 33 5.82 1.65 -24.56
N SER A 34 4.75 1.38 -25.31
CA SER A 34 3.53 2.19 -25.22
C SER A 34 2.74 1.87 -23.94
N VAL A 35 1.96 2.83 -23.43
CA VAL A 35 1.09 2.64 -22.26
C VAL A 35 0.12 1.44 -22.40
N PRO A 36 -0.54 1.21 -23.56
CA PRO A 36 -1.34 0.00 -23.76
C PRO A 36 -0.54 -1.31 -23.63
N THR A 37 0.70 -1.31 -24.11
CA THR A 37 1.60 -2.46 -23.98
C THR A 37 2.00 -2.68 -22.53
N LEU A 38 2.32 -1.60 -21.81
CA LEU A 38 2.58 -1.66 -20.37
C LEU A 38 1.39 -2.26 -19.61
N HIS A 39 0.15 -1.82 -19.88
CA HIS A 39 -1.02 -2.38 -19.21
C HIS A 39 -1.15 -3.89 -19.43
N ARG A 40 -0.85 -4.39 -20.63
CA ARG A 40 -0.81 -5.85 -20.87
C ARG A 40 0.26 -6.54 -20.03
N LEU A 41 1.47 -5.98 -19.96
CA LEU A 41 2.55 -6.52 -19.13
C LEU A 41 2.21 -6.52 -17.63
N LEU A 42 1.57 -5.46 -17.14
CA LEU A 42 1.11 -5.37 -15.74
C LEU A 42 0.06 -6.44 -15.44
N GLN A 43 -0.86 -6.72 -16.37
CA GLN A 43 -1.88 -7.77 -16.19
C GLN A 43 -1.27 -9.18 -16.21
N GLU A 44 -0.27 -9.44 -17.07
CA GLU A 44 0.44 -10.72 -17.11
C GLU A 44 1.15 -11.05 -15.78
N GLN A 45 1.53 -10.04 -15.01
CA GLN A 45 2.27 -10.17 -13.74
C GLN A 45 1.47 -9.63 -12.54
N ALA A 46 0.14 -9.55 -12.64
CA ALA A 46 -0.72 -8.85 -11.68
C ALA A 46 -0.52 -9.31 -10.23
N ALA A 47 -0.25 -10.61 -10.00
CA ALA A 47 0.01 -11.15 -8.66
C ALA A 47 1.24 -10.52 -7.97
N HIS A 48 2.22 -10.05 -8.74
CA HIS A 48 3.46 -9.44 -8.25
C HIS A 48 3.38 -7.92 -8.16
N ILE A 49 2.29 -7.31 -8.61
CA ILE A 49 2.19 -5.85 -8.77
C ILE A 49 1.13 -5.32 -7.81
N VAL A 50 1.48 -4.24 -7.12
CA VAL A 50 0.53 -3.44 -6.35
C VAL A 50 0.15 -2.21 -7.17
N SER A 51 -1.15 -1.95 -7.27
CA SER A 51 -1.71 -0.78 -7.95
C SER A 51 -2.61 -0.02 -6.99
N ALA A 52 -2.34 1.26 -6.77
CA ALA A 52 -3.15 2.08 -5.87
C ALA A 52 -3.25 3.53 -6.36
N GLY A 53 -4.30 4.23 -5.91
CA GLY A 53 -4.70 5.54 -6.41
C GLY A 53 -5.70 5.48 -7.58
N LYS A 54 -6.38 6.60 -7.84
CA LYS A 54 -7.47 6.71 -8.84
C LYS A 54 -7.08 7.56 -10.04
N ALA A 55 -7.53 7.15 -11.23
CA ALA A 55 -7.32 7.87 -12.49
C ALA A 55 -5.84 8.29 -12.69
N ARG A 56 -5.55 9.58 -12.88
CA ARG A 56 -4.18 10.10 -13.08
C ARG A 56 -3.23 9.87 -11.90
N ARG A 57 -3.75 9.50 -10.73
CA ARG A 57 -2.99 9.26 -9.50
C ARG A 57 -2.66 7.79 -9.30
N THR A 58 -3.13 6.90 -10.17
CA THR A 58 -2.75 5.49 -10.09
C THR A 58 -1.24 5.35 -10.23
N ARG A 59 -0.65 4.59 -9.31
CA ARG A 59 0.76 4.26 -9.24
C ARG A 59 0.94 2.76 -9.09
N TYR A 60 2.12 2.29 -9.43
CA TYR A 60 2.49 0.88 -9.42
C TYR A 60 3.73 0.64 -8.58
N ALA A 61 3.80 -0.50 -7.93
CA ALA A 61 4.97 -0.96 -7.19
C ALA A 61 5.11 -2.47 -7.30
N LEU A 62 6.32 -2.97 -7.05
CA LEU A 62 6.57 -4.41 -6.93
C LEU A 62 6.19 -4.87 -5.53
N ARG A 63 5.37 -5.92 -5.48
CA ARG A 63 5.00 -6.60 -4.26
C ARG A 63 6.19 -7.36 -3.67
N ARG A 64 6.43 -7.19 -2.38
CA ARG A 64 7.44 -7.92 -1.63
C ARG A 64 6.81 -9.12 -0.92
N PRO A 65 7.32 -10.35 -1.12
CA PRO A 65 6.79 -11.51 -0.42
C PRO A 65 7.11 -11.42 1.08
N LEU A 66 6.15 -11.81 1.91
CA LEU A 66 6.33 -11.96 3.35
C LEU A 66 6.29 -13.44 3.67
N ARG A 67 7.39 -13.97 4.22
CA ARG A 67 7.55 -15.41 4.54
C ARG A 67 7.32 -16.34 3.33
N GLY A 68 7.61 -15.85 2.12
CA GLY A 68 7.44 -16.60 0.87
C GLY A 68 6.09 -16.36 0.18
N ASP A 69 5.13 -15.71 0.84
CA ASP A 69 3.80 -15.45 0.29
C ASP A 69 3.64 -14.03 -0.25
N LEU A 70 2.94 -13.91 -1.38
CA LEU A 70 2.56 -12.63 -2.01
C LEU A 70 1.15 -12.18 -1.62
N HIS A 71 0.53 -12.79 -0.61
CA HIS A 71 -0.79 -12.38 -0.18
C HIS A 71 -0.76 -11.03 0.52
N ASP A 72 -1.83 -10.25 0.36
CA ASP A 72 -2.03 -9.10 1.23
C ASP A 72 -2.27 -9.58 2.67
N LEU A 73 -1.78 -8.81 3.64
CA LEU A 73 -2.09 -9.02 5.04
C LEU A 73 -3.48 -8.44 5.33
N PRO A 74 -4.41 -9.20 5.91
CA PRO A 74 -5.70 -8.65 6.31
C PRO A 74 -5.51 -7.64 7.45
N LEU A 75 -6.24 -6.52 7.38
CA LEU A 75 -6.27 -5.51 8.44
C LEU A 75 -7.62 -5.55 9.15
N TYR A 76 -7.54 -5.62 10.48
CA TYR A 76 -8.69 -5.67 11.35
C TYR A 76 -8.68 -4.47 12.29
N GLU A 77 -9.86 -3.96 12.57
CA GLU A 77 -10.12 -2.98 13.61
C GLU A 77 -10.98 -3.62 14.70
N VAL A 78 -10.75 -3.20 15.94
CA VAL A 78 -11.66 -3.49 17.05
C VAL A 78 -12.59 -2.30 17.20
N SER A 79 -13.86 -2.48 16.90
CA SER A 79 -14.86 -1.41 17.00
C SER A 79 -15.08 -1.00 18.46
N HIS A 80 -15.76 0.13 18.66
CA HIS A 80 -16.13 0.61 20.00
C HIS A 80 -17.00 -0.39 20.79
N GLU A 81 -17.70 -1.30 20.10
CA GLU A 81 -18.48 -2.40 20.70
C GLU A 81 -17.63 -3.64 21.01
N GLY A 82 -16.31 -3.58 20.78
CA GLY A 82 -15.39 -4.69 20.96
C GLY A 82 -15.46 -5.74 19.85
N ARG A 83 -16.05 -5.44 18.69
CA ARG A 83 -16.16 -6.37 17.56
C ARG A 83 -14.95 -6.27 16.65
N ILE A 84 -14.44 -7.42 16.19
CA ILE A 84 -13.36 -7.48 15.21
C ILE A 84 -13.96 -7.37 13.82
N GLU A 85 -13.59 -6.32 13.09
CA GLU A 85 -14.09 -6.05 11.74
C GLU A 85 -12.91 -5.93 10.78
N GLN A 86 -13.00 -6.59 9.61
CA GLN A 86 -11.97 -6.43 8.59
C GLN A 86 -12.21 -5.09 7.87
N ILE A 87 -11.21 -4.22 7.92
CA ILE A 87 -11.29 -2.86 7.40
C ILE A 87 -10.46 -2.65 6.13
N GLY A 88 -9.73 -3.68 5.70
CA GLY A 88 -8.92 -3.61 4.49
C GLY A 88 -7.82 -4.66 4.43
N THR A 89 -6.82 -4.36 3.62
CA THR A 89 -5.62 -5.17 3.46
C THR A 89 -4.35 -4.31 3.37
N LEU A 90 -3.20 -4.93 3.62
CA LEU A 90 -1.88 -4.31 3.53
C LEU A 90 -0.97 -5.14 2.62
N SER A 91 -0.49 -4.53 1.53
CA SER A 91 0.54 -5.12 0.68
C SER A 91 1.93 -4.67 1.13
N ALA A 92 2.89 -5.58 1.28
CA ALA A 92 4.30 -5.21 1.45
C ALA A 92 4.94 -4.87 0.09
N LEU A 93 5.82 -3.87 0.07
CA LEU A 93 6.43 -3.35 -1.15
C LEU A 93 7.95 -3.55 -1.17
N HIS A 94 8.49 -3.63 -2.38
CA HIS A 94 9.92 -3.45 -2.62
C HIS A 94 10.27 -1.97 -2.90
N PRO A 95 11.49 -1.53 -2.55
CA PRO A 95 12.43 -2.22 -1.68
C PRO A 95 11.99 -2.20 -0.21
N GLN A 96 11.13 -1.23 0.15
CA GLN A 96 10.56 -1.04 1.49
C GLN A 96 9.16 -0.43 1.39
N GLY A 97 8.46 -0.38 2.53
CA GLY A 97 7.15 0.23 2.66
C GLY A 97 5.98 -0.73 2.50
N SER A 98 4.79 -0.14 2.51
CA SER A 98 3.52 -0.85 2.38
C SER A 98 2.48 -0.03 1.62
N CYS A 99 1.47 -0.73 1.10
CA CYS A 99 0.31 -0.10 0.49
C CYS A 99 -0.95 -0.56 1.23
N LEU A 100 -1.68 0.41 1.77
CA LEU A 100 -2.92 0.25 2.50
C LEU A 100 -4.13 0.31 1.55
N HIS A 101 -4.92 -0.75 1.53
CA HIS A 101 -6.17 -0.83 0.78
C HIS A 101 -7.35 -0.90 1.76
N LEU A 102 -7.91 0.27 2.10
CA LEU A 102 -9.08 0.35 2.97
C LEU A 102 -10.36 -0.06 2.24
N SER A 103 -11.17 -0.87 2.91
CA SER A 103 -12.49 -1.35 2.48
C SER A 103 -13.50 -1.09 3.60
N LEU A 104 -13.71 0.19 3.89
CA LEU A 104 -14.54 0.64 5.00
C LEU A 104 -16.02 0.72 4.61
N PRO A 105 -16.96 0.35 5.50
CA PRO A 105 -18.38 0.58 5.29
C PRO A 105 -18.70 2.08 5.10
N PRO A 106 -19.78 2.43 4.37
CA PRO A 106 -20.25 3.81 4.29
C PRO A 106 -20.49 4.40 5.69
N GLY A 107 -19.96 5.60 5.93
CA GLY A 107 -20.08 6.28 7.23
C GLY A 107 -19.04 5.86 8.28
N HIS A 108 -18.24 4.83 8.01
CA HIS A 108 -17.13 4.46 8.87
C HIS A 108 -15.96 5.44 8.70
N GLN A 109 -15.61 6.14 9.77
CA GLN A 109 -14.55 7.14 9.71
C GLN A 109 -13.20 6.45 9.89
N ALA A 110 -12.39 6.43 8.83
CA ALA A 110 -10.99 6.06 8.97
C ALA A 110 -10.28 6.99 9.95
N TRP A 111 -9.22 6.49 10.58
CA TRP A 111 -8.29 7.34 11.29
C TRP A 111 -7.69 8.43 10.36
N PRO A 112 -7.25 9.58 10.89
CA PRO A 112 -6.69 10.67 10.08
C PRO A 112 -5.44 10.24 9.31
N LEU A 113 -5.56 9.97 8.01
CA LEU A 113 -4.40 9.69 7.17
C LEU A 113 -3.73 10.99 6.69
N PRO A 114 -2.39 11.07 6.69
CA PRO A 114 -1.68 12.18 6.07
C PRO A 114 -1.96 12.20 4.57
N ASP A 115 -1.89 13.38 3.95
CA ASP A 115 -2.23 13.59 2.54
C ASP A 115 -1.36 12.75 1.60
N GLU A 116 -0.13 12.46 2.00
CA GLU A 116 0.82 11.63 1.26
C GLU A 116 0.35 10.16 1.20
N ALA A 117 -0.34 9.69 2.25
CA ALA A 117 -0.83 8.32 2.36
C ALA A 117 -2.26 8.14 1.84
N ARG A 118 -2.89 9.18 1.27
CA ARG A 118 -4.31 9.13 0.87
C ARG A 118 -4.64 8.14 -0.25
N ASP A 119 -3.65 7.75 -1.05
CA ASP A 119 -3.78 6.68 -2.05
C ASP A 119 -3.29 5.32 -1.52
N GLY A 120 -3.00 5.23 -0.22
CA GLY A 120 -2.55 4.00 0.45
C GLY A 120 -1.04 3.84 0.58
N TRP A 121 -0.24 4.66 -0.10
CA TRP A 121 1.22 4.54 -0.11
C TRP A 121 1.85 4.95 1.23
N CYS A 122 2.65 4.07 1.82
CA CYS A 122 3.35 4.30 3.08
C CYS A 122 4.83 3.86 2.95
N ASP A 123 5.78 4.70 3.37
CA ASP A 123 7.22 4.37 3.34
C ASP A 123 7.61 3.24 4.31
N GLY A 124 6.77 3.00 5.33
CA GLY A 124 6.89 1.93 6.31
C GLY A 124 5.53 1.28 6.57
N LEU A 125 5.19 1.07 7.84
CA LEU A 125 3.81 0.72 8.23
C LEU A 125 2.95 2.00 8.33
N PRO A 126 1.64 1.93 8.02
CA PRO A 126 0.73 3.02 8.31
C PRO A 126 0.70 3.27 9.82
N TYR A 127 0.60 4.54 10.21
CA TYR A 127 0.83 4.91 11.61
C TYR A 127 -0.07 4.26 12.67
N PRO A 128 -1.34 3.87 12.40
CA PRO A 128 -2.16 3.19 13.39
C PRO A 128 -1.65 1.78 13.74
N LEU A 129 -0.81 1.20 12.89
CA LEU A 129 -0.15 -0.07 13.19
C LEU A 129 1.12 0.12 14.02
N TYR A 130 1.59 1.35 14.21
CA TYR A 130 2.58 1.60 15.25
C TYR A 130 1.90 1.40 16.59
N ASP A 131 2.48 0.51 17.39
CA ASP A 131 2.14 0.37 18.80
C ASP A 131 2.41 1.72 19.46
N MET A 132 1.36 2.54 19.56
CA MET A 132 1.39 3.73 20.39
C MET A 132 1.57 3.18 21.80
N ARG A 133 2.81 3.23 22.29
CA ARG A 133 3.14 3.01 23.69
C ARG A 133 3.22 4.37 24.37
N PRO A 134 2.09 5.09 24.59
CA PRO A 134 2.15 6.37 25.28
C PRO A 134 2.64 6.08 26.70
N GLN A 135 3.85 6.55 27.01
CA GLN A 135 4.50 6.36 28.30
C GLN A 135 4.85 7.72 28.89
N GLY A 136 5.27 7.72 30.17
CA GLY A 136 5.68 8.95 30.86
C GLY A 136 4.54 9.96 30.94
N TYR A 137 4.83 11.21 30.57
CA TYR A 137 3.84 12.29 30.63
C TYR A 137 2.66 12.08 29.66
N MET A 138 2.94 11.75 28.39
CA MET A 138 1.87 11.54 27.39
C MET A 138 0.98 10.36 27.75
N GLY A 139 1.55 9.24 28.23
CA GLY A 139 0.78 8.10 28.73
C GLY A 139 -0.16 8.46 29.86
N ARG A 140 0.32 9.22 30.85
CA ARG A 140 -0.52 9.68 31.97
C ARG A 140 -1.63 10.64 31.51
N GLN A 141 -1.37 11.52 30.55
CA GLN A 141 -2.40 12.42 30.02
C GLN A 141 -3.44 11.67 29.19
N PHE A 142 -3.02 10.71 28.35
CA PHE A 142 -3.92 9.85 27.60
C PHE A 142 -4.87 9.08 28.53
N ALA A 143 -4.33 8.38 29.54
CA ALA A 143 -5.14 7.64 30.50
C ALA A 143 -6.14 8.55 31.28
N ARG A 144 -5.74 9.79 31.60
CA ARG A 144 -6.65 10.76 32.24
C ARG A 144 -7.75 11.24 31.31
N ALA A 145 -7.43 11.52 30.05
CA ALA A 145 -8.40 11.94 29.05
C ALA A 145 -9.46 10.86 28.82
N GLU A 146 -9.05 9.60 28.62
CA GLU A 146 -9.98 8.47 28.42
C GLU A 146 -10.79 8.17 29.68
N HIS A 147 -10.20 8.27 30.88
CA HIS A 147 -10.94 8.06 32.13
C HIS A 147 -12.04 9.10 32.37
N GLN A 148 -11.86 10.35 31.92
CA GLN A 148 -12.87 11.40 32.03
C GLN A 148 -14.04 11.24 31.05
N GLN A 149 -13.90 10.40 30.03
CA GLN A 149 -14.93 10.14 29.02
C GLN A 149 -15.83 8.94 29.35
N LEU A 150 -15.48 8.15 30.37
CA LEU A 150 -16.29 7.06 30.92
C LEU A 150 -17.22 7.57 32.04
#